data_AF-A0A849GYB1-F1
#
_entry.id   AF-A0A849GYB1-F1
#
_cell.length_a   1.000
_cell.length_b   1.000
_cell.length_c   1.000
_cell.angle_alpha   90.00
_cell.angle_beta   90.00
_cell.angle_gamma   90.00
#
_symmetry.space_group_name_H-M   'P 1'
#
loop_
_entity.id
_entity.type
_entity.pdbx_description
1 polymer ?
#
loop_
_entity_poly.entity_id
_entity_poly.type
_entity_poly.pdbx_seq_one_letter_code
_entity_poly.pdbx_strand_id
1 'polypeptide(L)'
;ASAVLQAGGAADASDALSELSGGSVGEAMRLATLDGAGLYSEIIDLLATAPRMDRQRAAKLTEKAAQRGADERLDLVLKLMDVALSRLALFGAGHPAARDAAANENQVFARLSPDLRTAREWAELSRDLGQRLAHGRAVNIDPASLLMDAFLKINETAAQS
;
A
#
# COMPACT_ATOMS: atom_id res chain seq x y z
N ALA A 1 -11.10 -29.96 -9.12
CA ALA A 1 -11.42 -28.55 -8.82
C ALA A 1 -10.22 -27.77 -8.27
N SER A 2 -9.30 -28.38 -7.52
CA SER A 2 -8.17 -27.68 -6.88
C SER A 2 -7.12 -27.10 -7.84
N ALA A 3 -6.90 -27.70 -9.02
CA ALA A 3 -5.90 -27.21 -9.97
C ALA A 3 -6.28 -25.88 -10.65
N VAL A 4 -7.57 -25.64 -10.90
CA VAL A 4 -8.05 -24.40 -11.54
C VAL A 4 -8.02 -23.22 -10.56
N LEU A 5 -8.32 -23.45 -9.28
CA LEU A 5 -8.21 -22.44 -8.23
C LEU A 5 -6.75 -22.04 -7.95
N GLN A 6 -5.83 -23.01 -7.96
CA GLN A 6 -4.39 -22.74 -7.80
C GLN A 6 -3.82 -21.99 -9.01
N ALA A 7 -4.25 -22.33 -10.23
CA ALA A 7 -3.86 -21.61 -11.44
C ALA A 7 -4.40 -20.18 -11.46
N GLY A 8 -5.63 -19.95 -10.96
CA GLY A 8 -6.22 -18.62 -10.80
C GLY A 8 -5.42 -17.75 -9.84
N GLY A 9 -5.17 -18.23 -8.61
CA GLY A 9 -4.41 -17.46 -7.62
C GLY A 9 -2.96 -17.17 -8.04
N ALA A 10 -2.31 -18.09 -8.76
CA ALA A 10 -0.97 -17.85 -9.31
C ALA A 10 -0.95 -16.82 -10.45
N ALA A 11 -1.98 -16.82 -11.31
CA ALA A 11 -2.13 -15.83 -12.37
C ALA A 11 -2.44 -14.44 -11.80
N ASP A 12 -3.33 -14.35 -10.80
CA ASP A 12 -3.67 -13.11 -10.10
C ASP A 12 -2.44 -12.51 -9.40
N ALA A 13 -1.63 -13.36 -8.74
CA ALA A 13 -0.38 -12.93 -8.14
C ALA A 13 0.63 -12.44 -9.19
N SER A 14 0.74 -13.14 -10.33
CA SER A 14 1.62 -12.72 -11.43
C SER A 14 1.23 -11.36 -11.99
N ASP A 15 -0.07 -11.13 -12.23
CA ASP A 15 -0.59 -9.87 -12.74
C ASP A 15 -0.37 -8.73 -11.74
N ALA A 16 -0.62 -8.96 -10.45
CA ALA A 16 -0.35 -8.00 -9.39
C ALA A 16 1.14 -7.62 -9.34
N LEU A 17 2.05 -8.59 -9.43
CA LEU A 17 3.49 -8.35 -9.47
C LEU A 17 3.91 -7.54 -10.70
N SER A 18 3.32 -7.83 -11.87
CA SER A 18 3.56 -7.06 -13.09
C SER A 18 3.12 -5.60 -12.95
N GLU A 19 1.92 -5.35 -12.42
CA GLU A 19 1.41 -4.00 -12.15
C GLU A 19 2.27 -3.24 -11.13
N LEU A 20 2.60 -3.88 -9.99
CA LEU A 20 3.35 -3.25 -8.90
C LEU A 20 4.83 -3.03 -9.22
N SER A 21 5.42 -3.85 -10.10
CA SER A 21 6.82 -3.73 -10.48
C SER A 21 7.10 -2.58 -11.45
N GLY A 22 6.06 -2.02 -12.10
CA GLY A 22 6.21 -0.97 -13.10
C GLY A 22 7.05 -1.41 -14.31
N GLY A 23 7.04 -2.71 -14.64
CA GLY A 23 7.82 -3.29 -15.73
C GLY A 23 9.29 -3.63 -15.40
N SER A 24 9.73 -3.39 -14.16
CA SER A 24 11.08 -3.78 -13.72
C SER A 24 11.13 -5.25 -13.31
N VAL A 25 11.86 -6.07 -14.07
CA VAL A 25 12.08 -7.50 -13.75
C VAL A 25 12.73 -7.68 -12.38
N GLY A 26 13.73 -6.86 -12.05
CA GLY A 26 14.39 -6.90 -10.75
C GLY A 26 13.44 -6.60 -9.59
N GLU A 27 12.52 -5.64 -9.80
CA GLU A 27 11.50 -5.34 -8.80
C GLU A 27 10.46 -6.45 -8.68
N ALA A 28 10.03 -7.03 -9.80
CA ALA A 28 9.10 -8.17 -9.78
C ALA A 28 9.68 -9.35 -8.99
N MET A 29 10.97 -9.66 -9.17
CA MET A 29 11.66 -10.70 -8.38
C MET A 29 11.74 -10.35 -6.89
N ARG A 30 12.04 -9.09 -6.56
CA ARG A 30 12.05 -8.61 -5.16
C ARG A 30 10.68 -8.73 -4.52
N LEU A 31 9.62 -8.29 -5.22
CA LEU A 31 8.24 -8.41 -4.78
C LEU A 31 7.86 -9.88 -4.57
N ALA A 32 8.19 -10.78 -5.52
CA ALA A 32 7.93 -12.21 -5.36
C ALA A 32 8.66 -12.81 -4.15
N THR A 33 9.91 -12.40 -3.89
CA THR A 33 10.73 -12.91 -2.78
C THR A 33 10.21 -12.49 -1.42
N LEU A 34 9.65 -11.28 -1.32
CA LEU A 34 9.21 -10.68 -0.06
C LEU A 34 7.68 -10.70 0.14
N ASP A 35 6.96 -11.49 -0.67
CA ASP A 35 5.49 -11.57 -0.65
C ASP A 35 4.81 -10.21 -0.88
N GLY A 36 5.29 -9.47 -1.87
CA GLY A 36 4.86 -8.11 -2.19
C GLY A 36 3.39 -8.00 -2.59
N ALA A 37 2.86 -8.98 -3.31
CA ALA A 37 1.42 -9.03 -3.63
C ALA A 37 0.58 -9.21 -2.36
N GLY A 38 1.00 -10.09 -1.44
CA GLY A 38 0.36 -10.27 -0.14
C GLY A 38 0.41 -9.01 0.72
N LEU A 39 1.60 -8.38 0.84
CA LEU A 39 1.78 -7.13 1.56
C LEU A 39 0.93 -5.98 0.99
N TYR A 40 0.82 -5.91 -0.34
CA TYR A 40 -0.04 -4.92 -1.00
C TYR A 40 -1.52 -5.15 -0.67
N SER A 41 -1.97 -6.41 -0.72
CA SER A 41 -3.32 -6.79 -0.32
C SER A 41 -3.61 -6.43 1.14
N GLU A 42 -2.66 -6.65 2.06
CA GLU A 42 -2.79 -6.25 3.47
C GLU A 42 -2.96 -4.73 3.63
N ILE A 43 -2.24 -3.94 2.82
CA ILE A 43 -2.38 -2.47 2.80
C ILE A 43 -3.76 -2.04 2.28
N ILE A 44 -4.22 -2.63 1.16
CA ILE A 44 -5.56 -2.33 0.62
C ILE A 44 -6.66 -2.71 1.62
N ASP A 45 -6.54 -3.84 2.31
CA ASP A 45 -7.47 -4.25 3.35
C ASP A 45 -7.50 -3.28 4.55
N LEU A 46 -6.35 -2.70 4.92
CA LEU A 46 -6.30 -1.64 5.93
C LEU A 46 -7.01 -0.38 5.45
N LEU A 47 -6.71 0.08 4.23
CA LEU A 47 -7.39 1.23 3.61
C LEU A 47 -8.90 1.01 3.51
N ALA A 48 -9.35 -0.22 3.26
CA ALA A 48 -10.76 -0.59 3.22
C ALA A 48 -11.50 -0.28 4.53
N THR A 49 -10.80 -0.27 5.67
CA THR A 49 -11.38 0.02 7.00
C THR A 49 -11.35 1.50 7.39
N ALA A 50 -10.59 2.35 6.70
CA ALA A 50 -10.53 3.78 6.99
C ALA A 50 -11.89 4.47 6.72
N PRO A 51 -12.37 5.44 7.51
CA PRO A 51 -11.68 6.15 8.60
C PRO A 51 -11.78 5.48 9.98
N ARG A 52 -12.19 4.22 10.04
CA ARG A 52 -12.20 3.41 11.27
C ARG A 52 -11.14 2.32 11.19
N MET A 53 -9.91 2.73 10.86
CA MET A 53 -8.83 1.81 10.55
C MET A 53 -8.64 0.78 11.66
N ASP A 54 -8.55 -0.49 11.25
CA ASP A 54 -8.32 -1.61 12.16
C ASP A 54 -6.91 -1.51 12.79
N ARG A 55 -6.86 -0.99 14.01
CA ARG A 55 -5.62 -0.80 14.77
C ARG A 55 -4.85 -2.08 14.99
N GLN A 56 -5.53 -3.23 15.12
CA GLN A 56 -4.88 -4.50 15.36
C GLN A 56 -4.19 -5.00 14.08
N ARG A 57 -4.83 -4.83 12.92
CA ARG A 57 -4.20 -5.13 11.63
C ARG A 57 -3.02 -4.19 11.35
N ALA A 58 -3.16 -2.90 11.64
CA ALA A 58 -2.10 -1.93 11.46
C ALA A 58 -0.88 -2.28 12.32
N ALA A 59 -1.10 -2.57 13.61
CA ALA A 59 -0.04 -3.01 14.52
C ALA A 59 0.67 -4.28 14.03
N LYS A 60 -0.06 -5.29 13.55
CA LYS A 60 0.53 -6.52 13.02
C LYS A 60 1.41 -6.27 11.79
N LEU A 61 0.94 -5.45 10.84
CA LEU A 61 1.72 -5.10 9.65
C LEU A 61 2.97 -4.31 10.03
N THR A 62 2.85 -3.36 10.95
CA THR A 62 3.96 -2.59 11.50
C THR A 62 4.98 -3.48 12.20
N GLU A 63 4.55 -4.39 13.07
CA GLU A 63 5.42 -5.36 13.75
C GLU A 63 6.14 -6.27 12.76
N LYS A 64 5.45 -6.76 11.73
CA LYS A 64 6.02 -7.59 10.64
C LYS A 64 7.08 -6.82 9.84
N ALA A 65 6.85 -5.54 9.58
CA ALA A 65 7.76 -4.68 8.81
C ALA A 65 8.99 -4.24 9.63
N ALA A 66 8.84 -3.96 10.92
CA ALA A 66 9.87 -3.40 11.78
C ALA A 66 10.68 -4.45 12.58
N GLN A 67 10.59 -5.74 12.22
CA GLN A 67 11.39 -6.78 12.89
C GLN A 67 12.88 -6.53 12.69
N ARG A 68 13.68 -6.87 13.71
CA ARG A 68 15.15 -6.76 13.63
C ARG A 68 15.68 -7.60 12.46
N GLY A 69 16.42 -6.97 11.54
CA GLY A 69 16.95 -7.62 10.33
C GLY A 69 15.95 -7.72 9.17
N ALA A 70 14.78 -7.07 9.26
CA ALA A 70 13.77 -7.03 8.20
C ALA A 70 13.83 -5.74 7.38
N ASP A 71 15.00 -5.11 7.24
CA ASP A 71 15.17 -3.82 6.57
C ASP A 71 14.61 -3.82 5.14
N GLU A 72 14.84 -4.90 4.37
CA GLU A 72 14.28 -5.03 3.03
C GLU A 72 12.74 -5.11 3.03
N ARG A 73 12.16 -5.75 4.05
CA ARG A 73 10.69 -5.82 4.18
C ARG A 73 10.11 -4.46 4.58
N LEU A 74 10.75 -3.77 5.51
CA LEU A 74 10.39 -2.40 5.86
C LEU A 74 10.39 -1.51 4.60
N ASP A 75 11.48 -1.54 3.84
CA ASP A 75 11.61 -0.79 2.58
C ASP A 75 10.49 -1.14 1.60
N LEU A 76 10.14 -2.42 1.50
CA LEU A 76 9.05 -2.85 0.64
C LEU A 76 7.69 -2.34 1.13
N VAL A 77 7.37 -2.44 2.41
CA VAL A 77 6.09 -1.95 2.96
C VAL A 77 5.95 -0.46 2.75
N LEU A 78 7.00 0.32 3.01
CA LEU A 78 7.01 1.77 2.79
C LEU A 78 6.78 2.11 1.32
N LYS A 79 7.45 1.40 0.40
CA LYS A 79 7.25 1.56 -1.03
C LYS A 79 5.83 1.21 -1.47
N LEU A 80 5.31 0.06 -1.03
CA LEU A 80 3.96 -0.38 -1.41
C LEU A 80 2.87 0.56 -0.86
N MET A 81 3.10 1.15 0.31
CA MET A 81 2.21 2.18 0.85
C MET A 81 2.20 3.43 -0.03
N ASP A 82 3.37 3.93 -0.46
CA ASP A 82 3.47 5.06 -1.39
C ASP A 82 2.83 4.74 -2.76
N VAL A 83 3.02 3.52 -3.27
CA VAL A 83 2.36 3.04 -4.49
C VAL A 83 0.83 3.04 -4.33
N ALA A 84 0.31 2.53 -3.22
CA ALA A 84 -1.13 2.50 -2.95
C ALA A 84 -1.73 3.91 -2.88
N LEU A 85 -1.08 4.83 -2.17
CA LEU A 85 -1.55 6.22 -2.04
C LEU A 85 -1.46 6.98 -3.37
N SER A 86 -0.40 6.75 -4.16
CA SER A 86 -0.25 7.33 -5.49
C SER A 86 -1.34 6.82 -6.44
N ARG A 87 -1.61 5.50 -6.45
CA ARG A 87 -2.69 4.90 -7.26
C ARG A 87 -4.06 5.41 -6.82
N LEU A 88 -4.30 5.55 -5.52
CA LEU A 88 -5.53 6.13 -4.95
C LEU A 88 -5.76 7.58 -5.39
N ALA A 89 -4.72 8.41 -5.39
CA ALA A 89 -4.80 9.79 -5.86
C ALA A 89 -5.08 9.85 -7.37
N LEU A 90 -4.38 9.04 -8.17
CA LEU A 90 -4.61 8.98 -9.62
C LEU A 90 -6.01 8.47 -9.98
N PHE A 91 -6.52 7.49 -9.22
CA PHE A 91 -7.88 6.99 -9.39
C PHE A 91 -8.91 8.12 -9.28
N GLY A 92 -8.90 8.90 -8.20
CA GLY A 92 -9.84 10.02 -8.02
C GLY A 92 -9.64 11.17 -9.00
N ALA A 93 -8.44 11.27 -9.58
CA ALA A 93 -8.16 12.19 -10.69
C ALA A 93 -8.70 11.71 -12.05
N GLY A 94 -9.36 10.55 -12.10
CA GLY A 94 -9.91 9.97 -13.34
C GLY A 94 -8.90 9.14 -14.14
N HIS A 95 -7.80 8.73 -13.52
CA HIS A 95 -6.73 7.93 -14.12
C HIS A 95 -6.56 6.60 -13.36
N PRO A 96 -7.56 5.70 -13.37
CA PRO A 96 -7.42 4.39 -12.74
C PRO A 96 -6.32 3.57 -13.41
N ALA A 97 -5.70 2.66 -12.64
CA ALA A 97 -4.76 1.71 -13.20
C ALA A 97 -5.45 0.75 -14.19
N ALA A 98 -4.67 0.18 -15.10
CA ALA A 98 -5.19 -0.74 -16.12
C ALA A 98 -5.76 -2.03 -15.51
N ARG A 99 -5.16 -2.49 -14.41
CA ARG A 99 -5.60 -3.65 -13.65
C ARG A 99 -5.46 -3.40 -12.16
N ASP A 100 -6.37 -3.99 -11.39
CA ASP A 100 -6.31 -4.03 -9.95
C ASP A 100 -5.11 -4.88 -9.51
N ALA A 101 -4.32 -4.36 -8.57
CA ALA A 101 -3.22 -5.12 -7.96
C ALA A 101 -3.66 -5.90 -6.70
N ALA A 102 -4.92 -5.76 -6.29
CA ALA A 102 -5.60 -6.53 -5.24
C ALA A 102 -7.12 -6.60 -5.50
N ALA A 103 -7.79 -7.66 -5.03
CA ALA A 103 -9.17 -8.01 -5.43
C ALA A 103 -10.28 -6.95 -5.17
N ASN A 104 -10.02 -5.94 -4.35
CA ASN A 104 -10.97 -4.89 -3.96
C ASN A 104 -10.40 -3.46 -4.12
N GLU A 105 -9.27 -3.31 -4.81
CA GLU A 105 -8.54 -2.04 -4.89
C GLU A 105 -9.43 -0.90 -5.41
N ASN A 106 -10.03 -1.07 -6.59
CA ASN A 106 -10.86 -0.03 -7.19
C ASN A 106 -12.12 0.29 -6.35
N GLN A 107 -12.68 -0.69 -5.65
CA GLN A 107 -13.80 -0.46 -4.74
C GLN A 107 -13.40 0.42 -3.55
N VAL A 108 -12.23 0.14 -2.96
CA VAL A 108 -11.67 0.94 -1.87
C VAL A 108 -11.35 2.35 -2.35
N PHE A 109 -10.74 2.48 -3.53
CA PHE A 109 -10.37 3.78 -4.08
C PHE A 109 -11.57 4.65 -4.45
N ALA A 110 -12.62 4.08 -5.05
CA ALA A 110 -13.85 4.80 -5.34
C ALA A 110 -14.53 5.37 -4.09
N ARG A 111 -14.36 4.72 -2.94
CA ARG A 111 -14.89 5.20 -1.66
C ARG A 111 -14.03 6.30 -1.03
N LEU A 112 -12.71 6.15 -1.09
CA LEU A 112 -11.77 7.08 -0.43
C LEU A 112 -11.44 8.32 -1.27
N SER A 113 -11.50 8.20 -2.60
CA SER A 113 -11.11 9.26 -3.54
C SER A 113 -12.17 9.39 -4.65
N PRO A 114 -13.42 9.78 -4.32
CA PRO A 114 -14.53 9.84 -5.28
C PRO A 114 -14.43 10.99 -6.29
N ASP A 115 -13.59 12.00 -6.03
CA ASP A 115 -13.51 13.21 -6.83
C ASP A 115 -12.09 13.82 -6.90
N LEU A 116 -11.92 14.84 -7.72
CA LEU A 116 -10.64 15.52 -7.89
C LEU A 116 -10.16 16.26 -6.63
N ARG A 117 -11.07 16.65 -5.72
CA ARG A 117 -10.69 17.33 -4.47
C ARG A 117 -10.01 16.33 -3.54
N THR A 118 -10.68 15.21 -3.25
CA THR A 118 -10.14 14.12 -2.44
C THR A 118 -8.87 13.53 -3.06
N ALA A 119 -8.80 13.41 -4.39
CA ALA A 119 -7.58 13.01 -5.10
C ALA A 119 -6.37 13.91 -4.80
N ARG A 120 -6.56 15.23 -4.70
CA ARG A 120 -5.49 16.18 -4.34
C ARG A 120 -5.04 15.99 -2.90
N GLU A 121 -5.99 15.80 -1.98
CA GLU A 121 -5.69 15.53 -0.56
C GLU A 121 -4.84 14.26 -0.41
N TRP A 122 -5.16 13.19 -1.16
CA TRP A 122 -4.37 11.96 -1.18
C TRP A 122 -2.99 12.15 -1.82
N ALA A 123 -2.88 12.92 -2.90
CA ALA A 123 -1.60 13.23 -3.53
C ALA A 123 -0.67 14.05 -2.62
N GLU A 124 -1.23 15.02 -1.88
CA GLU A 124 -0.52 15.81 -0.88
C GLU A 124 -0.05 14.92 0.28
N LEU A 125 -0.94 14.08 0.81
CA LEU A 125 -0.57 13.13 1.87
C LEU A 125 0.56 12.18 1.44
N SER A 126 0.49 11.59 0.24
CA SER A 126 1.54 10.67 -0.26
C SER A 126 2.90 11.35 -0.28
N ARG A 127 2.95 12.60 -0.77
CA ARG A 127 4.19 13.40 -0.83
C ARG A 127 4.73 13.69 0.58
N ASP A 128 3.87 14.13 1.49
CA ASP A 128 4.25 14.48 2.86
C ASP A 128 4.74 13.26 3.64
N LEU A 129 4.05 12.13 3.50
CA LEU A 129 4.46 10.87 4.12
C LEU A 129 5.80 10.39 3.57
N GLY A 130 5.99 10.40 2.24
CA GLY A 130 7.27 10.02 1.63
C GLY A 130 8.45 10.84 2.17
N GLN A 131 8.29 12.16 2.29
CA GLN A 131 9.32 13.05 2.86
C GLN A 131 9.60 12.75 4.34
N ARG A 132 8.54 12.58 5.14
CA ARG A 132 8.66 12.29 6.58
C ARG A 132 9.33 10.94 6.83
N LEU A 133 8.98 9.92 6.06
CA LEU A 133 9.57 8.59 6.16
C LEU A 133 11.04 8.61 5.78
N ALA A 134 11.40 9.28 4.69
CA ALA A 134 12.80 9.45 4.28
C ALA A 134 13.63 10.19 5.35
N HIS A 135 13.08 11.29 5.90
CA HIS A 135 13.75 12.04 6.96
C HIS A 135 13.88 11.22 8.26
N GLY A 136 12.81 10.57 8.70
CA GLY A 136 12.79 9.74 9.90
C GLY A 136 13.82 8.62 9.86
N ARG A 137 14.06 8.04 8.67
CA ARG A 137 15.15 7.08 8.46
C ARG A 137 16.53 7.70 8.57
N ALA A 138 16.74 8.88 7.97
CA ALA A 138 18.02 9.57 8.03
C ALA A 138 18.44 9.94 9.46
N VAL A 139 17.47 10.14 10.36
CA VAL A 139 17.70 10.46 11.78
C VAL A 139 17.50 9.26 12.74
N ASN A 140 17.44 8.03 12.21
CA ASN A 140 17.33 6.77 12.99
C ASN A 140 16.10 6.67 13.91
N ILE A 141 14.95 7.17 13.46
CA ILE A 141 13.68 6.96 14.19
C ILE A 141 13.25 5.50 14.08
N ASP A 142 12.65 5.01 15.17
CA ASP A 142 12.06 3.67 15.23
C ASP A 142 11.06 3.44 14.06
N PRO A 143 11.28 2.42 13.21
CA PRO A 143 10.45 2.17 12.04
C PRO A 143 9.00 1.83 12.36
N ALA A 144 8.76 1.15 13.48
CA ALA A 144 7.41 0.77 13.88
C ALA A 144 6.57 2.03 14.17
N SER A 145 7.16 2.96 14.92
CA SER A 145 6.57 4.25 15.22
C SER A 145 6.27 5.05 13.95
N LEU A 146 7.22 5.12 13.00
CA LEU A 146 7.02 5.82 11.73
C LEU A 146 5.85 5.26 10.89
N LEU A 147 5.74 3.93 10.79
CA LEU A 147 4.65 3.28 10.06
C LEU A 147 3.30 3.51 10.73
N MET A 148 3.22 3.37 12.05
CA MET A 148 1.99 3.62 12.80
C MET A 148 1.53 5.07 12.63
N ASP A 149 2.47 6.01 12.71
CA ASP A 149 2.26 7.42 12.45
C ASP A 149 1.71 7.70 11.05
N ALA A 150 2.18 6.97 10.04
CA ALA A 150 1.67 7.08 8.68
C ALA A 150 0.24 6.56 8.57
N PHE A 151 -0.06 5.39 9.16
CA PHE A 151 -1.42 4.83 9.19
C PHE A 151 -2.44 5.75 9.90
N LEU A 152 -2.02 6.42 10.98
CA LEU A 152 -2.87 7.41 11.65
C LEU A 152 -3.22 8.59 10.72
N LYS A 153 -2.22 9.14 10.02
CA LYS A 153 -2.42 10.26 9.08
C LYS A 153 -3.29 9.86 7.89
N ILE A 154 -3.10 8.65 7.36
CA ILE A 154 -3.98 8.05 6.33
C ILE A 154 -5.42 7.98 6.84
N ASN A 155 -5.62 7.50 8.07
CA ASN A 155 -6.95 7.38 8.66
C ASN A 155 -7.61 8.74 8.91
N GLU A 156 -6.83 9.76 9.29
CA GLU A 156 -7.28 11.15 9.44
C GLU A 156 -7.71 11.77 8.10
N THR A 157 -6.93 11.60 7.03
CA THR A 157 -7.30 12.05 5.67
C THR A 157 -8.55 11.34 5.18
N ALA A 158 -8.68 10.03 5.42
CA ALA A 158 -9.89 9.27 5.10
C ALA A 158 -11.15 9.77 5.84
N ALA A 159 -10.99 10.46 6.97
CA ALA A 159 -12.11 10.99 7.75
C ALA A 159 -12.57 12.37 7.24
N GLN A 160 -11.74 13.03 6.43
CA GLN A 160 -11.97 14.36 5.87
C GLN A 160 -12.38 14.30 4.38
N SER A 161 -12.22 13.14 3.75
CA SER A 161 -12.55 12.90 2.33
C SER A 161 -14.05 12.74 2.10
#